data_AF-A0A507B6M8-F1
#
_entry.id   AF-A0A507B6M8-F1
#
_cell.length_a   1.000
_cell.length_b   1.000
_cell.length_c   1.000
_cell.angle_alpha   90.00
_cell.angle_beta   90.00
_cell.angle_gamma   90.00
#
_symmetry.space_group_name_H-M   'P 1'
#
loop_
_entity.id
_entity.type
_entity.pdbx_description
1 polymer ?
#
loop_
_entity_poly.entity_id
_entity_poly.type
_entity_poly.pdbx_seq_one_letter_code
_entity_poly.pdbx_strand_id
1 'polypeptide(L)'
;MRLPIFRSSSSDRRSKKSQTPPSSISSSDKEPKGKKDNESKSENRLGHAVDNLSTLSLSTSAYDSPSPLPTTPIDNPEPRGMFRGIRNKAKASKAKAKAEAGEGFFDRGGSGGSTSVSDAKLEQMFEDLRDPDNDSKDTLGVESTMNYLTSLGLNPESGEIFAALELVQAPSLGEITRKGFVDGWRDSRTSASKQAHAQHIRKLVAQLSADPTYFKEVYRYVFTVGKEGDQRALSLENAKIYWQLLFSPPGRPWQTAHHDFLDLWMSFLGEKWTRSVNRDMWNQLLEFANKSLEDETLGFWSEDGAWPSVIDDFVAWCKDHGVGKAEGDMELDS
;
A
#
# COMPACT_ATOMS: atom_id res chain seq x y z
N MET A 1 -67.79 -3.68 -8.95
CA MET A 1 -67.91 -3.33 -7.51
C MET A 1 -66.74 -2.42 -7.17
N ARG A 2 -66.93 -1.08 -7.18
CA ARG A 2 -67.16 -0.20 -6.01
C ARG A 2 -66.03 -0.24 -4.96
N LEU A 3 -65.24 0.86 -4.93
CA LEU A 3 -64.41 1.34 -3.79
C LEU A 3 -65.31 1.68 -2.58
N PRO A 4 -64.77 1.81 -1.34
CA PRO A 4 -64.14 3.08 -0.85
C PRO A 4 -62.93 2.86 0.10
N ILE A 5 -61.89 3.71 0.10
CA ILE A 5 -61.67 4.94 0.91
C ILE A 5 -62.09 4.84 2.39
N PHE A 6 -61.12 4.99 3.30
CA PHE A 6 -61.32 5.74 4.55
C PHE A 6 -60.08 6.56 4.93
N ARG A 7 -60.32 7.86 5.07
CA ARG A 7 -59.49 8.93 5.65
C ARG A 7 -59.86 9.08 7.14
N SER A 8 -58.91 9.52 7.97
CA SER A 8 -59.05 10.61 8.99
C SER A 8 -57.74 10.63 9.81
N SER A 9 -56.93 11.70 9.88
CA SER A 9 -57.15 13.05 10.49
C SER A 9 -57.47 12.91 11.99
N SER A 10 -56.89 13.62 12.97
CA SER A 10 -56.24 14.93 13.09
C SER A 10 -55.65 14.97 14.54
N SER A 11 -54.58 15.67 14.93
CA SER A 11 -54.46 17.10 15.29
C SER A 11 -53.25 17.15 16.25
N ASP A 12 -52.17 17.91 16.02
CA ASP A 12 -52.02 19.36 16.17
C ASP A 12 -52.03 19.84 17.65
N ARG A 13 -50.87 20.31 18.15
CA ARG A 13 -50.75 21.52 19.02
C ARG A 13 -49.30 21.87 19.43
N ARG A 14 -48.85 23.00 18.89
CA ARG A 14 -48.46 24.25 19.62
C ARG A 14 -47.06 24.39 20.25
N SER A 15 -46.20 25.05 19.46
CA SER A 15 -45.29 26.18 19.75
C SER A 15 -45.20 26.76 21.18
N LYS A 16 -43.97 27.01 21.65
CA LYS A 16 -43.61 28.21 22.43
C LYS A 16 -42.22 28.76 22.04
N LYS A 17 -42.22 30.03 21.64
CA LYS A 17 -41.11 30.99 21.59
C LYS A 17 -40.58 31.32 22.99
N SER A 18 -39.31 31.69 23.09
CA SER A 18 -38.85 32.80 23.94
C SER A 18 -37.62 33.48 23.32
N GLN A 19 -37.76 34.79 23.09
CA GLN A 19 -36.71 35.77 22.75
C GLN A 19 -36.44 36.62 24.01
N THR A 20 -35.15 36.75 24.39
CA THR A 20 -34.33 37.95 24.80
C THR A 20 -34.96 39.08 25.67
N PRO A 21 -34.28 40.19 26.10
CA PRO A 21 -32.88 40.69 25.96
C PRO A 21 -32.33 41.32 27.31
N PRO A 22 -31.62 42.48 27.37
CA PRO A 22 -30.18 42.74 27.11
C PRO A 22 -29.44 43.49 28.27
N SER A 23 -28.11 43.64 28.16
CA SER A 23 -27.36 44.76 28.74
C SER A 23 -26.14 45.12 27.87
N SER A 24 -25.81 46.40 27.83
CA SER A 24 -25.07 47.10 26.77
C SER A 24 -23.97 48.01 27.34
N ILE A 25 -23.09 48.53 26.45
CA ILE A 25 -22.21 49.74 26.57
C ILE A 25 -20.84 49.46 27.25
N SER A 26 -19.65 49.93 26.82
CA SER A 26 -19.19 51.08 25.99
C SER A 26 -17.84 50.85 25.27
N SER A 27 -17.67 51.58 24.16
CA SER A 27 -16.50 52.32 23.59
C SER A 27 -15.11 52.17 24.28
N SER A 28 -13.96 52.24 23.61
CA SER A 28 -13.48 53.34 22.72
C SER A 28 -12.10 53.02 22.11
N ASP A 29 -11.83 53.65 20.95
CA ASP A 29 -10.57 54.32 20.55
C ASP A 29 -9.31 53.60 20.03
N LYS A 30 -8.99 54.02 18.78
CA LYS A 30 -7.69 54.50 18.24
C LYS A 30 -6.71 53.54 17.56
N GLU A 31 -6.68 53.64 16.23
CA GLU A 31 -5.44 53.71 15.44
C GLU A 31 -4.58 54.93 15.87
N PRO A 32 -3.25 54.88 15.62
CA PRO A 32 -2.76 55.66 14.48
C PRO A 32 -1.65 55.01 13.64
N LYS A 33 -1.58 55.50 12.40
CA LYS A 33 -0.56 55.34 11.37
C LYS A 33 0.88 55.64 11.84
N GLY A 34 1.86 54.94 11.24
CA GLY A 34 3.27 55.33 11.20
C GLY A 34 4.00 54.77 9.97
N LYS A 35 4.28 55.63 8.98
CA LYS A 35 5.23 55.41 7.87
C LYS A 35 6.67 55.47 8.38
N LYS A 36 7.59 54.70 7.76
CA LYS A 36 8.74 55.19 6.97
C LYS A 36 9.77 54.08 6.71
N ASP A 37 10.00 53.83 5.42
CA ASP A 37 11.28 53.83 4.71
C ASP A 37 12.57 53.70 5.55
N ASN A 38 13.38 52.66 5.26
CA ASN A 38 14.78 52.93 4.90
C ASN A 38 15.40 51.80 4.08
N GLU A 39 15.77 52.17 2.86
CA GLU A 39 16.69 51.51 1.95
C GLU A 39 18.12 51.77 2.43
N SER A 40 19.01 50.76 2.42
CA SER A 40 20.47 50.98 2.31
C SER A 40 21.20 49.70 1.93
N LYS A 41 21.71 49.72 0.70
CA LYS A 41 22.75 48.86 0.14
C LYS A 41 24.05 48.94 0.94
N SER A 42 24.80 47.83 0.96
CA SER A 42 26.26 47.88 0.87
C SER A 42 26.79 46.61 0.22
N GLU A 43 27.21 46.74 -1.04
CA GLU A 43 28.07 45.81 -1.76
C GLU A 43 29.55 45.99 -1.37
N ASN A 44 30.35 44.99 -1.77
CA ASN A 44 31.82 44.87 -1.81
C ASN A 44 32.51 44.45 -0.50
N ARG A 45 33.39 43.44 -0.50
CA ARG A 45 34.52 43.27 -1.44
C ARG A 45 35.09 41.85 -1.43
N LEU A 46 35.54 41.40 -2.60
CA LEU A 46 36.40 40.23 -2.86
C LEU A 46 37.71 40.26 -2.05
N GLY A 47 38.25 39.07 -1.78
CA GLY A 47 39.65 38.86 -1.41
C GLY A 47 40.07 37.39 -1.49
N HIS A 48 40.63 36.99 -2.64
CA HIS A 48 41.39 35.75 -2.83
C HIS A 48 42.65 35.71 -1.95
N ALA A 49 43.00 34.53 -1.44
CA ALA A 49 44.39 34.12 -1.25
C ALA A 49 44.49 32.59 -1.20
N VAL A 50 45.14 32.03 -2.23
CA VAL A 50 45.72 30.68 -2.29
C VAL A 50 47.21 30.78 -1.96
N ASP A 51 47.83 29.62 -1.73
CA ASP A 51 49.24 29.36 -1.38
C ASP A 51 49.53 29.50 0.14
N ASN A 52 50.26 28.61 0.82
CA ASN A 52 51.44 27.87 0.38
C ASN A 52 51.71 26.67 1.32
N LEU A 53 52.42 25.67 0.78
CA LEU A 53 52.81 24.40 1.40
C LEU A 53 54.01 24.52 2.35
N SER A 54 54.03 23.58 3.31
CA SER A 54 55.20 22.91 3.90
C SER A 54 56.11 23.67 4.87
N THR A 55 56.05 23.26 6.14
CA THR A 55 57.08 22.46 6.85
C THR A 55 56.99 22.74 8.35
N LEU A 56 56.98 21.69 9.17
CA LEU A 56 57.76 21.55 10.41
C LEU A 56 57.32 20.28 11.14
N SER A 57 58.25 19.34 11.25
CA SER A 57 58.20 18.21 12.18
C SER A 57 58.40 18.70 13.61
N LEU A 58 57.76 18.07 14.61
CA LEU A 58 58.45 17.49 15.78
C LEU A 58 57.47 16.80 16.74
N SER A 59 57.88 15.58 17.14
CA SER A 59 57.82 14.95 18.46
C SER A 59 56.47 14.58 19.11
N THR A 60 56.24 13.27 19.07
CA THR A 60 55.81 12.33 20.12
C THR A 60 55.27 12.90 21.45
N SER A 61 54.02 12.55 21.77
CA SER A 61 53.62 12.13 23.13
C SER A 61 52.50 11.10 23.04
N ALA A 62 52.68 9.99 23.74
CA ALA A 62 51.75 8.88 23.84
C ALA A 62 50.52 9.29 24.64
N TYR A 63 49.33 9.08 24.07
CA TYR A 63 48.09 8.98 24.83
C TYR A 63 47.43 7.64 24.58
N ASP A 64 47.07 7.06 25.71
CA ASP A 64 46.54 5.73 25.97
C ASP A 64 45.16 5.55 25.32
N SER A 65 45.00 4.50 24.51
CA SER A 65 43.73 4.13 23.88
C SER A 65 42.85 3.36 24.88
N PRO A 66 41.60 3.77 25.14
CA PRO A 66 40.63 2.87 25.74
C PRO A 66 40.09 1.90 24.68
N SER A 67 40.25 0.60 24.94
CA SER A 67 39.73 -0.51 24.13
C SER A 67 38.22 -0.37 23.86
N PRO A 68 37.75 -0.73 22.65
CA PRO A 68 36.31 -0.73 22.34
C PRO A 68 35.58 -1.89 23.06
N LEU A 69 34.41 -1.57 23.61
CA LEU A 69 33.47 -2.52 24.20
C LEU A 69 32.94 -3.50 23.12
N PRO A 70 32.59 -4.75 23.51
CA PRO A 70 32.12 -5.75 22.56
C PRO A 70 30.73 -5.41 22.02
N THR A 71 30.65 -5.10 20.73
CA THR A 71 29.38 -5.02 20.00
C THR A 71 28.83 -6.43 19.83
N THR A 72 27.73 -6.75 20.53
CA THR A 72 26.90 -7.91 20.19
C THR A 72 26.27 -7.66 18.81
N PRO A 73 26.36 -8.59 17.85
CA PRO A 73 25.65 -8.45 16.58
C PRO A 73 24.14 -8.43 16.85
N ILE A 74 23.49 -7.32 16.53
CA ILE A 74 22.05 -7.32 16.30
C ILE A 74 21.86 -8.12 15.01
N ASP A 75 21.38 -9.34 15.17
CA ASP A 75 21.01 -10.24 14.09
C ASP A 75 19.81 -9.59 13.38
N ASN A 76 20.08 -8.78 12.37
CA ASN A 76 19.07 -8.26 11.47
C ASN A 76 18.63 -9.45 10.61
N PRO A 77 17.42 -9.99 10.75
CA PRO A 77 17.03 -11.14 9.93
C PRO A 77 17.06 -10.70 8.46
N GLU A 78 17.91 -11.35 7.66
CA GLU A 78 17.92 -11.12 6.22
C GLU A 78 16.49 -11.20 5.67
N PRO A 79 16.06 -10.25 4.82
CA PRO A 79 14.75 -10.32 4.20
C PRO A 79 14.68 -11.59 3.36
N ARG A 80 13.90 -12.56 3.84
CA ARG A 80 13.68 -13.83 3.17
C ARG A 80 12.87 -13.55 1.90
N GLY A 81 13.49 -13.73 0.73
CA GLY A 81 12.86 -13.44 -0.57
C GLY A 81 11.45 -14.03 -0.70
N MET A 82 10.53 -13.23 -1.26
CA MET A 82 9.08 -13.50 -1.35
C MET A 82 8.71 -14.91 -1.85
N PHE A 83 9.53 -15.50 -2.71
CA PHE A 83 9.25 -16.78 -3.37
C PHE A 83 9.87 -18.00 -2.67
N ARG A 84 10.69 -17.79 -1.63
CA ARG A 84 11.43 -18.84 -0.93
C ARG A 84 10.54 -19.55 0.09
N GLY A 85 9.58 -20.32 -0.42
CA GLY A 85 8.57 -21.03 0.39
C GLY A 85 7.35 -21.50 -0.40
N ILE A 86 7.17 -20.99 -1.63
CA ILE A 86 6.13 -21.43 -2.56
C ILE A 86 6.50 -22.84 -3.02
N ARG A 87 5.96 -23.83 -2.31
CA ARG A 87 6.13 -25.24 -2.68
C ARG A 87 5.30 -25.52 -3.93
N ASN A 88 5.97 -25.88 -5.03
CA ASN A 88 5.34 -26.58 -6.15
C ASN A 88 4.77 -27.92 -5.65
N LYS A 89 3.55 -27.89 -5.11
CA LYS A 89 2.75 -29.10 -4.94
C LYS A 89 2.01 -29.34 -6.25
N ALA A 90 2.70 -29.99 -7.19
CA ALA A 90 2.02 -30.69 -8.27
C ALA A 90 1.15 -31.81 -7.63
N LYS A 91 -0.07 -31.45 -7.23
CA LYS A 91 -1.14 -32.40 -6.95
C LYS A 91 -2.10 -32.34 -8.12
N ALA A 92 -2.04 -33.36 -8.98
CA ALA A 92 -3.11 -33.66 -9.91
C ALA A 92 -4.40 -33.88 -9.09
N SER A 93 -5.22 -32.85 -8.97
CA SER A 93 -6.58 -32.97 -8.46
C SER A 93 -7.49 -33.21 -9.66
N LYS A 94 -8.03 -34.43 -9.76
CA LYS A 94 -9.13 -34.73 -10.69
C LYS A 94 -10.34 -33.90 -10.26
N ALA A 95 -10.57 -32.77 -10.90
CA ALA A 95 -11.84 -32.08 -10.83
C ALA A 95 -12.91 -32.94 -11.54
N LYS A 96 -13.84 -33.48 -10.76
CA LYS A 96 -14.99 -34.24 -11.26
C LYS A 96 -16.02 -33.23 -11.76
N ALA A 97 -16.04 -32.97 -13.07
CA ALA A 97 -17.11 -32.21 -13.71
C ALA A 97 -18.43 -32.99 -13.60
N LYS A 98 -19.39 -32.45 -12.85
CA LYS A 98 -20.78 -32.92 -12.86
C LYS A 98 -21.53 -32.03 -13.85
N ALA A 99 -21.87 -32.61 -15.01
CA ALA A 99 -22.78 -31.99 -15.96
C ALA A 99 -24.22 -32.15 -15.45
N GLU A 100 -24.93 -31.04 -15.29
CA GLU A 100 -26.39 -31.03 -15.27
C GLU A 100 -26.85 -30.12 -16.42
N ALA A 101 -27.58 -30.73 -17.34
CA ALA A 101 -28.19 -30.09 -18.48
C ALA A 101 -29.41 -29.28 -18.02
N GLY A 102 -29.47 -28.02 -18.44
CA GLY A 102 -30.64 -27.15 -18.32
C GLY A 102 -30.73 -26.31 -19.59
N GLU A 103 -31.68 -26.65 -20.44
CA GLU A 103 -31.99 -25.96 -21.69
C GLU A 103 -32.42 -24.51 -21.42
N GLY A 104 -31.86 -23.59 -22.19
CA GLY A 104 -32.13 -22.16 -22.12
C GLY A 104 -31.76 -21.48 -23.42
N PHE A 105 -32.59 -21.73 -24.43
CA PHE A 105 -32.59 -21.07 -25.72
C PHE A 105 -32.71 -19.54 -25.56
N PHE A 106 -31.67 -18.81 -25.98
CA PHE A 106 -31.83 -17.46 -26.52
C PHE A 106 -30.82 -17.26 -27.66
N ASP A 107 -31.33 -17.42 -28.87
CA ASP A 107 -30.68 -17.05 -30.12
C ASP A 107 -30.50 -15.53 -30.18
N ARG A 108 -29.25 -15.08 -30.31
CA ARG A 108 -28.96 -13.83 -31.02
C ARG A 108 -27.55 -13.86 -31.62
N GLY A 109 -27.49 -14.28 -32.88
CA GLY A 109 -26.59 -13.71 -33.89
C GLY A 109 -25.10 -13.99 -33.72
N GLY A 110 -24.60 -14.97 -34.46
CA GLY A 110 -23.19 -15.34 -34.47
C GLY A 110 -22.23 -14.23 -34.92
N SER A 111 -21.06 -14.24 -34.29
CA SER A 111 -19.80 -13.91 -34.93
C SER A 111 -18.81 -15.00 -34.55
N GLY A 112 -18.49 -15.86 -35.52
CA GLY A 112 -17.39 -16.81 -35.41
C GLY A 112 -16.08 -16.06 -35.16
N GLY A 113 -15.20 -16.70 -34.38
CA GLY A 113 -13.95 -16.12 -33.91
C GLY A 113 -13.02 -15.67 -35.04
N SER A 114 -12.71 -14.38 -35.03
CA SER A 114 -11.42 -13.90 -35.54
C SER A 114 -10.52 -13.67 -34.33
N THR A 115 -9.66 -14.62 -34.01
CA THR A 115 -8.51 -14.34 -33.13
C THR A 115 -7.74 -13.18 -33.75
N SER A 116 -7.65 -12.05 -33.05
CA SER A 116 -6.98 -10.89 -33.60
C SER A 116 -5.49 -11.19 -33.82
N VAL A 117 -4.83 -10.54 -34.79
CA VAL A 117 -3.39 -10.71 -35.02
C VAL A 117 -2.58 -10.39 -33.75
N SER A 118 -3.08 -9.49 -32.90
CA SER A 118 -2.53 -9.21 -31.57
C SER A 118 -2.65 -10.39 -30.62
N ASP A 119 -3.79 -11.07 -30.55
CA ASP A 119 -3.98 -12.23 -29.67
C ASP A 119 -3.07 -13.38 -30.08
N ALA A 120 -2.94 -13.64 -31.37
CA ALA A 120 -2.01 -14.67 -31.87
C ALA A 120 -0.54 -14.38 -31.51
N LYS A 121 -0.15 -13.09 -31.48
CA LYS A 121 1.20 -12.70 -31.04
C LYS A 121 1.38 -12.81 -29.53
N LEU A 122 0.37 -12.49 -28.72
CA LEU A 122 0.40 -12.69 -27.27
C LEU A 122 0.48 -14.18 -26.94
N GLU A 123 -0.25 -15.01 -27.66
CA GLU A 123 -0.22 -16.47 -27.53
C GLU A 123 1.17 -17.02 -27.84
N GLN A 124 1.79 -16.60 -28.94
CA GLN A 124 3.17 -16.99 -29.26
C GLN A 124 4.15 -16.51 -28.20
N MET A 125 4.00 -15.27 -27.72
CA MET A 125 4.86 -14.73 -26.65
C MET A 125 4.72 -15.53 -25.35
N PHE A 126 3.52 -16.02 -25.03
CA PHE A 126 3.33 -16.91 -23.89
C PHE A 126 4.05 -18.25 -24.09
N GLU A 127 3.96 -18.85 -25.27
CA GLU A 127 4.71 -20.08 -25.59
C GLU A 127 6.22 -19.88 -25.44
N ASP A 128 6.75 -18.75 -25.92
CA ASP A 128 8.17 -18.44 -25.84
C ASP A 128 8.67 -18.20 -24.39
N LEU A 129 7.76 -17.83 -23.49
CA LEU A 129 8.05 -17.61 -22.06
C LEU A 129 7.92 -18.90 -21.23
N ARG A 130 7.17 -19.89 -21.72
CA ARG A 130 6.88 -21.12 -20.99
C ARG A 130 8.07 -22.08 -21.07
N ASP A 131 8.43 -22.67 -19.94
CA ASP A 131 9.33 -23.82 -19.89
C ASP A 131 8.51 -25.11 -20.07
N PRO A 132 8.65 -25.84 -21.19
CA PRO A 132 7.86 -27.05 -21.45
C PRO A 132 8.15 -28.22 -20.49
N ASP A 133 9.29 -28.22 -19.81
CA ASP A 133 9.69 -29.29 -18.89
C ASP A 133 9.20 -29.03 -17.46
N ASN A 134 9.07 -27.76 -17.07
CA ASN A 134 8.73 -27.35 -15.71
C ASN A 134 7.32 -26.75 -15.57
N ASP A 135 6.75 -26.22 -16.64
CA ASP A 135 5.45 -25.56 -16.61
C ASP A 135 4.33 -26.44 -17.17
N SER A 136 3.11 -26.20 -16.66
CA SER A 136 1.91 -26.77 -17.26
C SER A 136 1.58 -26.08 -18.59
N LYS A 137 0.87 -26.77 -19.49
CA LYS A 137 0.53 -26.24 -20.82
C LYS A 137 -0.01 -24.80 -20.76
N ASP A 138 -0.88 -24.47 -19.81
CA ASP A 138 -1.62 -23.20 -19.77
C ASP A 138 -1.15 -22.27 -18.63
N THR A 139 0.08 -22.46 -18.15
CA THR A 139 0.62 -21.73 -17.00
C THR A 139 2.09 -21.40 -17.21
N LEU A 140 2.54 -20.24 -16.76
CA LEU A 140 3.94 -19.98 -16.43
C LEU A 140 4.12 -20.26 -14.94
N GLY A 141 4.97 -21.22 -14.59
CA GLY A 141 5.31 -21.54 -13.21
C GLY A 141 6.21 -20.48 -12.59
N VAL A 142 6.71 -20.77 -11.40
CA VAL A 142 7.47 -19.82 -10.59
C VAL A 142 8.68 -19.27 -11.34
N GLU A 143 9.52 -20.13 -11.91
CA GLU A 143 10.74 -19.70 -12.60
C GLU A 143 10.42 -18.87 -13.86
N SER A 144 9.51 -19.34 -14.71
CA SER A 144 9.08 -18.63 -15.92
C SER A 144 8.43 -17.28 -15.63
N THR A 145 7.59 -17.22 -14.59
CA THR A 145 6.98 -15.97 -14.10
C THR A 145 8.07 -14.99 -13.64
N MET A 146 9.04 -15.46 -12.86
CA MET A 146 10.12 -14.62 -12.34
C MET A 146 11.06 -14.12 -13.44
N ASN A 147 11.40 -15.00 -14.38
CA ASN A 147 12.19 -14.65 -15.55
C ASN A 147 11.46 -13.60 -16.41
N TYR A 148 10.15 -13.76 -16.59
CA TYR A 148 9.34 -12.79 -17.30
C TYR A 148 9.36 -11.42 -16.60
N LEU A 149 9.01 -11.35 -15.31
CA LEU A 149 8.98 -10.10 -14.54
C LEU A 149 10.34 -9.40 -14.53
N THR A 150 11.41 -10.15 -14.31
CA THR A 150 12.79 -9.62 -14.34
C THR A 150 13.16 -9.12 -15.75
N SER A 151 12.73 -9.81 -16.81
CA SER A 151 12.97 -9.36 -18.19
C SER A 151 12.25 -8.06 -18.56
N LEU A 152 11.22 -7.66 -17.80
CA LEU A 152 10.58 -6.35 -17.92
C LEU A 152 11.32 -5.25 -17.13
N GLY A 153 12.33 -5.63 -16.34
CA GLY A 153 13.12 -4.75 -15.48
C GLY A 153 12.49 -4.51 -14.11
N LEU A 154 11.64 -5.43 -13.64
CA LEU A 154 11.05 -5.37 -12.29
C LEU A 154 11.99 -6.05 -11.28
N ASN A 155 12.11 -5.46 -10.10
CA ASN A 155 12.72 -6.08 -8.93
C ASN A 155 11.69 -7.00 -8.24
N PRO A 156 11.95 -8.32 -8.17
CA PRO A 156 11.05 -9.27 -7.50
C PRO A 156 10.93 -9.09 -5.98
N GLU A 157 11.83 -8.31 -5.38
CA GLU A 157 11.83 -8.00 -3.95
C GLU A 157 11.17 -6.65 -3.64
N SER A 158 10.48 -6.04 -4.60
CA SER A 158 9.76 -4.78 -4.42
C SER A 158 8.25 -4.96 -4.68
N GLY A 159 7.44 -4.00 -4.23
CA GLY A 159 5.98 -4.00 -4.48
C GLY A 159 5.58 -3.89 -5.97
N GLU A 160 6.52 -3.62 -6.87
CA GLU A 160 6.23 -3.40 -8.29
C GLU A 160 5.71 -4.64 -9.02
N ILE A 161 6.09 -5.84 -8.57
CA ILE A 161 5.58 -7.09 -9.14
C ILE A 161 4.07 -7.22 -8.98
N PHE A 162 3.49 -6.61 -7.95
CA PHE A 162 2.05 -6.68 -7.74
C PHE A 162 1.28 -5.96 -8.84
N ALA A 163 1.80 -4.87 -9.40
CA ALA A 163 1.17 -4.20 -10.55
C ALA A 163 1.14 -5.08 -11.79
N ALA A 164 2.22 -5.83 -12.05
CA ALA A 164 2.28 -6.74 -13.18
C ALA A 164 1.38 -7.97 -13.00
N LEU A 165 1.38 -8.55 -11.79
CA LEU A 165 0.54 -9.71 -11.48
C LEU A 165 -0.95 -9.33 -11.47
N GLU A 166 -1.30 -8.16 -10.94
CA GLU A 166 -2.67 -7.65 -10.95
C GLU A 166 -3.17 -7.43 -12.37
N LEU A 167 -2.36 -6.83 -13.26
CA LEU A 167 -2.73 -6.64 -14.67
C LEU A 167 -3.15 -7.94 -15.37
N VAL A 168 -2.43 -9.03 -15.11
CA VAL A 168 -2.70 -10.35 -15.71
C VAL A 168 -3.63 -11.21 -14.85
N GLN A 169 -4.15 -10.66 -13.75
CA GLN A 169 -5.02 -11.34 -12.78
C GLN A 169 -4.46 -12.73 -12.39
N ALA A 170 -3.18 -12.76 -12.01
CA ALA A 170 -2.52 -13.99 -11.59
C ALA A 170 -3.25 -14.62 -10.39
N PRO A 171 -3.42 -15.96 -10.36
CA PRO A 171 -4.14 -16.62 -9.27
C PRO A 171 -3.32 -16.76 -7.99
N SER A 172 -1.99 -16.74 -8.09
CA SER A 172 -1.07 -16.83 -6.96
C SER A 172 0.26 -16.15 -7.28
N LEU A 173 1.06 -15.88 -6.25
CA LEU A 173 2.41 -15.36 -6.45
C LEU A 173 3.26 -16.42 -7.18
N GLY A 174 3.79 -16.06 -8.34
CA GLY A 174 4.65 -16.94 -9.13
C GLY A 174 3.91 -17.80 -10.14
N GLU A 175 2.61 -17.58 -10.35
CA GLU A 175 1.84 -18.26 -11.39
C GLU A 175 1.15 -17.25 -12.31
N ILE A 176 1.41 -17.33 -13.62
CA ILE A 176 0.65 -16.57 -14.62
C ILE A 176 -0.07 -17.56 -15.53
N THR A 177 -1.40 -17.47 -15.60
CA THR A 177 -2.17 -18.32 -16.53
C THR A 177 -2.09 -17.77 -17.95
N ARG A 178 -2.15 -18.64 -18.95
CA ARG A 178 -2.24 -18.25 -20.38
C ARG A 178 -3.38 -17.26 -20.61
N LYS A 179 -4.56 -17.59 -20.08
CA LYS A 179 -5.75 -16.74 -20.18
C LYS A 179 -5.49 -15.37 -19.57
N GLY A 180 -4.98 -15.31 -18.34
CA GLY A 180 -4.68 -14.05 -17.65
C GLY A 180 -3.64 -13.21 -18.39
N PHE A 181 -2.60 -13.83 -18.93
CA PHE A 181 -1.58 -13.16 -19.75
C PHE A 181 -2.19 -12.52 -21.00
N VAL A 182 -2.89 -13.32 -21.81
CA VAL A 182 -3.48 -12.84 -23.07
C VAL A 182 -4.56 -11.79 -22.79
N ASP A 183 -5.44 -12.04 -21.82
CA ASP A 183 -6.52 -11.13 -21.48
C ASP A 183 -5.99 -9.79 -20.93
N GLY A 184 -5.07 -9.82 -19.96
CA GLY A 184 -4.52 -8.59 -19.36
C GLY A 184 -3.80 -7.70 -20.37
N TRP A 185 -3.00 -8.30 -21.27
CA TRP A 185 -2.30 -7.53 -22.30
C TRP A 185 -3.21 -7.02 -23.41
N ARG A 186 -4.22 -7.81 -23.80
CA ARG A 186 -5.24 -7.38 -24.77
C ARG A 186 -6.07 -6.23 -24.20
N ASP A 187 -6.55 -6.35 -22.97
CA ASP A 187 -7.47 -5.39 -22.36
C ASP A 187 -6.76 -4.08 -22.00
N SER A 188 -5.45 -4.13 -21.69
CA SER A 188 -4.60 -2.94 -21.57
C SER A 188 -4.27 -2.27 -22.91
N ARG A 189 -4.64 -2.90 -24.04
CA ARG A 189 -4.36 -2.43 -25.41
C ARG A 189 -2.87 -2.20 -25.67
N THR A 190 -2.02 -2.98 -25.01
CA THR A 190 -0.56 -2.93 -25.17
C THR A 190 -0.14 -3.89 -26.29
N SER A 191 0.77 -3.46 -27.16
CA SER A 191 1.29 -4.34 -28.22
C SER A 191 2.08 -5.50 -27.63
N ALA A 192 1.93 -6.70 -28.21
CA ALA A 192 2.64 -7.93 -27.83
C ALA A 192 4.16 -7.85 -28.05
N SER A 193 4.87 -7.19 -27.13
CA SER A 193 6.33 -7.12 -27.11
C SER A 193 6.83 -6.81 -25.70
N LYS A 194 7.97 -7.38 -25.31
CA LYS A 194 8.56 -7.14 -23.98
C LYS A 194 8.79 -5.65 -23.69
N GLN A 195 9.21 -4.88 -24.70
CA GLN A 195 9.46 -3.44 -24.52
C GLN A 195 8.18 -2.64 -24.25
N ALA A 196 7.09 -2.94 -24.95
CA ALA A 196 5.81 -2.30 -24.70
C ALA A 196 5.22 -2.72 -23.34
N HIS A 197 5.34 -4.00 -22.98
CA HIS A 197 4.91 -4.50 -21.67
C HIS A 197 5.66 -3.79 -20.54
N ALA A 198 7.00 -3.69 -20.64
CA ALA A 198 7.82 -2.98 -19.65
C ALA A 198 7.43 -1.51 -19.53
N GLN A 199 7.20 -0.82 -20.65
CA GLN A 199 6.74 0.57 -20.63
C GLN A 199 5.36 0.74 -19.98
N HIS A 200 4.44 -0.19 -20.21
CA HIS A 200 3.12 -0.18 -19.60
C HIS A 200 3.20 -0.42 -18.09
N ILE A 201 3.93 -1.46 -17.64
CA ILE A 201 4.10 -1.73 -16.22
C ILE A 201 4.73 -0.55 -15.49
N ARG A 202 5.76 0.11 -16.06
CA ARG A 202 6.34 1.30 -15.43
C ARG A 202 5.32 2.40 -15.16
N LYS A 203 4.31 2.57 -16.02
CA LYS A 203 3.21 3.52 -15.80
C LYS A 203 2.32 3.07 -14.64
N LEU A 204 1.96 1.79 -14.57
CA LEU A 204 1.19 1.23 -13.45
C LEU A 204 1.96 1.35 -12.12
N VAL A 205 3.26 1.06 -12.13
CA VAL A 205 4.13 1.19 -10.97
C VAL A 205 4.21 2.64 -10.49
N ALA A 206 4.30 3.61 -11.41
CA ALA A 206 4.22 5.03 -11.05
C ALA A 206 2.85 5.42 -10.47
N GLN A 207 1.77 4.75 -10.90
CA GLN A 207 0.42 4.96 -10.34
C GLN A 207 0.25 4.39 -8.93
N LEU A 208 1.03 3.36 -8.52
CA LEU A 208 0.93 2.78 -7.18
C LEU A 208 1.05 3.82 -6.07
N SER A 209 2.01 4.75 -6.18
CA SER A 209 2.16 5.85 -5.23
C SER A 209 1.22 7.01 -5.52
N ALA A 210 0.99 7.34 -6.79
CA ALA A 210 0.25 8.54 -7.19
C ALA A 210 -1.27 8.44 -7.02
N ASP A 211 -1.87 7.26 -7.21
CA ASP A 211 -3.33 7.06 -7.22
C ASP A 211 -3.79 6.18 -6.03
N PRO A 212 -4.45 6.76 -5.00
CA PRO A 212 -4.97 5.99 -3.88
C PRO A 212 -6.00 4.92 -4.28
N THR A 213 -6.75 5.14 -5.36
CA THR A 213 -7.78 4.20 -5.83
C THR A 213 -7.12 2.96 -6.40
N TYR A 214 -6.14 3.17 -7.29
CA TYR A 214 -5.37 2.08 -7.87
C TYR A 214 -4.55 1.34 -6.80
N PHE A 215 -3.92 2.06 -5.86
CA PHE A 215 -3.23 1.45 -4.73
C PHE A 215 -4.16 0.52 -3.93
N LYS A 216 -5.40 0.95 -3.65
CA LYS A 216 -6.40 0.14 -2.95
C LYS A 216 -6.78 -1.12 -3.72
N GLU A 217 -6.89 -1.04 -5.05
CA GLU A 217 -7.14 -2.21 -5.90
C GLU A 217 -6.00 -3.23 -5.79
N VAL A 218 -4.76 -2.78 -5.98
CA VAL A 218 -3.56 -3.63 -5.86
C VAL A 218 -3.42 -4.19 -4.44
N TYR A 219 -3.59 -3.37 -3.41
CA TYR A 219 -3.53 -3.78 -2.01
C TYR A 219 -4.53 -4.92 -1.71
N ARG A 220 -5.78 -4.81 -2.18
CA ARG A 220 -6.81 -5.86 -2.00
C ARG A 220 -6.51 -7.11 -2.83
N TYR A 221 -5.90 -6.93 -3.99
CA TYR A 221 -5.45 -8.02 -4.85
C TYR A 221 -4.32 -8.84 -4.19
N VAL A 222 -3.35 -8.19 -3.54
CA VAL A 222 -2.22 -8.88 -2.86
C VAL A 222 -2.71 -9.90 -1.82
N PHE A 223 -3.77 -9.59 -1.06
CA PHE A 223 -4.37 -10.59 -0.16
C PHE A 223 -4.88 -11.83 -0.91
N THR A 224 -5.45 -11.64 -2.10
CA THR A 224 -6.02 -12.72 -2.90
C THR A 224 -4.96 -13.64 -3.49
N VAL A 225 -3.78 -13.12 -3.84
CA VAL A 225 -2.68 -13.93 -4.40
C VAL A 225 -1.68 -14.43 -3.37
N GLY A 226 -1.58 -13.75 -2.22
CA GLY A 226 -0.70 -14.14 -1.14
C GLY A 226 -1.23 -15.29 -0.28
N LYS A 227 -2.53 -15.60 -0.37
CA LYS A 227 -3.15 -16.73 0.35
C LYS A 227 -2.86 -18.03 -0.39
N GLU A 228 -2.59 -19.10 0.37
CA GLU A 228 -2.33 -20.41 -0.24
C GLU A 228 -3.64 -21.14 -0.55
N GLY A 229 -3.87 -21.44 -1.82
CA GLY A 229 -5.06 -22.18 -2.27
C GLY A 229 -6.37 -21.55 -1.78
N ASP A 230 -7.24 -22.36 -1.18
CA ASP A 230 -8.56 -21.94 -0.70
C ASP A 230 -8.56 -21.38 0.74
N GLN A 231 -7.39 -21.07 1.30
CA GLN A 231 -7.31 -20.45 2.62
C GLN A 231 -8.05 -19.11 2.64
N ARG A 232 -8.71 -18.82 3.77
CA ARG A 232 -9.48 -17.57 3.96
C ARG A 232 -8.68 -16.47 4.66
N ALA A 233 -7.43 -16.75 5.02
CA ALA A 233 -6.54 -15.87 5.76
C ALA A 233 -5.08 -16.06 5.30
N LEU A 234 -4.29 -15.00 5.44
CA LEU A 234 -2.84 -15.00 5.26
C LEU A 234 -2.15 -15.44 6.55
N SER A 235 -1.00 -16.10 6.44
CA SER A 235 -0.09 -16.22 7.58
C SER A 235 0.39 -14.82 8.00
N LEU A 236 0.67 -14.64 9.29
CA LEU A 236 1.17 -13.37 9.81
C LEU A 236 2.49 -12.98 9.14
N GLU A 237 3.40 -13.95 8.96
CA GLU A 237 4.70 -13.76 8.31
C GLU A 237 4.56 -13.22 6.88
N ASN A 238 3.67 -13.82 6.07
CA ASN A 238 3.46 -13.34 4.70
C ASN A 238 2.80 -11.96 4.70
N ALA A 239 1.83 -11.72 5.60
CA ALA A 239 1.18 -10.41 5.71
C ALA A 239 2.19 -9.30 6.05
N LYS A 240 3.12 -9.54 7.00
CA LYS A 240 4.20 -8.60 7.34
C LYS A 240 5.06 -8.27 6.11
N ILE A 241 5.52 -9.30 5.38
CA ILE A 241 6.30 -9.11 4.15
C ILE A 241 5.54 -8.28 3.12
N TYR A 242 4.26 -8.60 2.88
CA TYR A 242 3.47 -7.90 1.87
C TYR A 242 3.18 -6.45 2.24
N TRP A 243 2.90 -6.16 3.53
CA TRP A 243 2.77 -4.78 3.98
C TRP A 243 4.08 -4.01 3.82
N GLN A 244 5.22 -4.59 4.17
CA GLN A 244 6.52 -3.96 3.94
C GLN A 244 6.72 -3.60 2.46
N LEU A 245 6.35 -4.48 1.54
CA LEU A 245 6.49 -4.24 0.10
C LEU A 245 5.48 -3.22 -0.46
N LEU A 246 4.23 -3.25 0.02
CA LEU A 246 3.18 -2.34 -0.42
C LEU A 246 3.39 -0.92 0.09
N PHE A 247 3.90 -0.78 1.32
CA PHE A 247 4.13 0.51 1.96
C PHE A 247 5.58 1.02 1.78
N SER A 248 6.44 0.30 1.05
CA SER A 248 7.75 0.80 0.61
C SER A 248 7.70 1.32 -0.83
N PRO A 249 8.60 2.21 -1.28
CA PRO A 249 8.71 2.59 -2.68
C PRO A 249 8.83 1.35 -3.59
N PRO A 250 8.11 1.29 -4.73
CA PRO A 250 7.33 2.35 -5.37
C PRO A 250 5.86 2.48 -4.91
N GLY A 251 5.47 1.74 -3.87
CA GLY A 251 4.14 1.82 -3.25
C GLY A 251 3.93 3.12 -2.47
N ARG A 252 3.02 3.08 -1.48
CA ARG A 252 2.66 4.28 -0.70
C ARG A 252 3.24 4.21 0.70
N PRO A 253 4.22 5.04 1.07
CA PRO A 253 4.70 5.10 2.45
C PRO A 253 3.57 5.35 3.45
N TRP A 254 3.49 4.50 4.48
CA TRP A 254 2.61 4.71 5.62
C TRP A 254 3.39 5.38 6.76
N GLN A 255 3.78 6.63 6.51
CA GLN A 255 4.57 7.45 7.43
C GLN A 255 4.15 8.92 7.31
N THR A 256 4.25 9.64 8.42
CA THR A 256 4.06 11.09 8.50
C THR A 256 5.39 11.78 8.80
N ALA A 257 5.37 13.07 9.14
CA ALA A 257 6.57 13.78 9.56
C ALA A 257 7.11 13.27 10.92
N HIS A 258 6.22 12.77 11.78
CA HIS A 258 6.55 12.42 13.17
C HIS A 258 6.57 10.90 13.42
N HIS A 259 5.86 10.12 12.62
CA HIS A 259 5.68 8.68 12.87
C HIS A 259 5.87 7.85 11.61
N ASP A 260 6.64 6.76 11.72
CA ASP A 260 6.59 5.65 10.77
C ASP A 260 5.56 4.63 11.27
N PHE A 261 4.33 4.74 10.75
CA PHE A 261 3.24 3.87 11.19
C PHE A 261 3.42 2.42 10.72
N LEU A 262 4.14 2.20 9.62
CA LEU A 262 4.49 0.84 9.18
C LEU A 262 5.39 0.17 10.22
N ASP A 263 6.43 0.86 10.69
CA ASP A 263 7.35 0.33 11.70
C ASP A 263 6.65 0.08 13.04
N LEU A 264 5.79 1.02 13.47
CA LEU A 264 4.93 0.86 14.66
C LEU A 264 4.04 -0.38 14.53
N TRP A 265 3.39 -0.57 13.37
CA TRP A 265 2.54 -1.73 13.12
C TRP A 265 3.34 -3.05 13.15
N MET A 266 4.53 -3.08 12.55
CA MET A 266 5.39 -4.28 12.58
C MET A 266 5.84 -4.63 13.99
N SER A 267 6.18 -3.63 14.81
CA SER A 267 6.56 -3.77 16.21
C SER A 267 5.42 -4.32 17.05
N PHE A 268 4.23 -3.71 16.97
CA PHE A 268 3.01 -4.20 17.62
C PHE A 268 2.72 -5.66 17.25
N LEU A 269 2.77 -6.01 15.97
CA LEU A 269 2.54 -7.39 15.52
C LEU A 269 3.66 -8.35 15.94
N GLY A 270 4.85 -7.87 16.28
CA GLY A 270 5.94 -8.69 16.85
C GLY A 270 5.71 -9.00 18.32
N GLU A 271 5.15 -8.06 19.07
CA GLU A 271 4.98 -8.17 20.51
C GLU A 271 3.64 -8.77 20.95
N LYS A 272 2.55 -8.39 20.26
CA LYS A 272 1.19 -8.57 20.77
C LYS A 272 0.32 -9.48 19.89
N TRP A 273 0.72 -9.75 18.65
CA TRP A 273 -0.10 -10.50 17.71
C TRP A 273 0.57 -11.76 17.18
N THR A 274 -0.15 -12.88 17.21
CA THR A 274 0.35 -14.19 16.75
C THR A 274 -0.60 -14.90 15.79
N ARG A 275 -1.72 -14.27 15.44
CA ARG A 275 -2.80 -14.89 14.64
C ARG A 275 -2.66 -14.56 13.17
N SER A 276 -3.28 -15.39 12.32
CA SER A 276 -3.40 -15.14 10.88
C SER A 276 -4.22 -13.88 10.59
N VAL A 277 -3.98 -13.29 9.41
CA VAL A 277 -4.63 -12.07 8.95
C VAL A 277 -5.78 -12.44 8.03
N ASN A 278 -7.02 -12.16 8.44
CA ASN A 278 -8.19 -12.38 7.59
C ASN A 278 -8.42 -11.18 6.64
N ARG A 279 -9.35 -11.34 5.68
CA ARG A 279 -9.63 -10.31 4.68
C ARG A 279 -10.14 -8.99 5.27
N ASP A 280 -10.91 -9.08 6.36
CA ASP A 280 -11.48 -7.91 7.01
C ASP A 280 -10.38 -7.06 7.68
N MET A 281 -9.55 -7.67 8.52
CA MET A 281 -8.36 -7.06 9.11
C MET A 281 -7.46 -6.42 8.05
N TRP A 282 -7.15 -7.15 6.96
CA TRP A 282 -6.33 -6.62 5.87
C TRP A 282 -6.94 -5.35 5.29
N ASN A 283 -8.22 -5.38 4.90
CA ASN A 283 -8.88 -4.22 4.30
C ASN A 283 -9.00 -3.03 5.29
N GLN A 284 -9.37 -3.30 6.55
CA GLN A 284 -9.53 -2.26 7.56
C GLN A 284 -8.21 -1.60 7.93
N LEU A 285 -7.09 -2.33 7.88
CA LEU A 285 -5.78 -1.73 8.10
C LEU A 285 -5.46 -0.65 7.05
N LEU A 286 -5.84 -0.83 5.79
CA LEU A 286 -5.66 0.21 4.78
C LEU A 286 -6.52 1.44 5.07
N GLU A 287 -7.77 1.26 5.52
CA GLU A 287 -8.63 2.39 5.90
C GLU A 287 -8.04 3.14 7.11
N PHE A 288 -7.53 2.41 8.10
CA PHE A 288 -6.82 2.97 9.25
C PHE A 288 -5.54 3.70 8.81
N ALA A 289 -4.77 3.13 7.88
CA ALA A 289 -3.55 3.73 7.35
C ALA A 289 -3.84 5.07 6.67
N ASN A 290 -4.88 5.14 5.83
CA ASN A 290 -5.28 6.39 5.18
C ASN A 290 -5.70 7.46 6.22
N LYS A 291 -6.47 7.08 7.24
CA LYS A 291 -6.91 8.01 8.27
C LYS A 291 -5.77 8.51 9.16
N SER A 292 -4.79 7.66 9.49
CA SER A 292 -3.62 8.05 10.28
C SER A 292 -2.63 8.93 9.51
N LEU A 293 -2.61 8.85 8.17
CA LEU A 293 -1.88 9.81 7.34
C LEU A 293 -2.56 11.19 7.30
N GLU A 294 -3.89 11.26 7.48
CA GLU A 294 -4.63 12.53 7.58
C GLU A 294 -4.56 13.13 8.99
N ASP A 295 -4.54 12.28 10.01
CA ASP A 295 -4.50 12.66 11.42
C ASP A 295 -3.63 11.67 12.22
N GLU A 296 -2.37 12.05 12.42
CA GLU A 296 -1.41 11.25 13.19
C GLU A 296 -1.70 11.22 14.70
N THR A 297 -2.61 12.07 15.18
CA THR A 297 -3.04 12.04 16.59
C THR A 297 -3.97 10.87 16.91
N LEU A 298 -4.44 10.18 15.86
CA LEU A 298 -5.42 9.09 15.92
C LEU A 298 -6.77 9.52 16.52
N GLY A 299 -7.12 10.81 16.45
CA GLY A 299 -8.35 11.38 16.99
C GLY A 299 -9.61 10.90 16.27
N PHE A 300 -9.47 10.34 15.07
CA PHE A 300 -10.56 9.68 14.33
C PHE A 300 -10.99 8.33 14.92
N TRP A 301 -10.20 7.73 15.80
CA TRP A 301 -10.49 6.42 16.40
C TRP A 301 -11.24 6.56 17.74
N SER A 302 -12.12 5.61 18.01
CA SER A 302 -12.83 5.46 19.29
C SER A 302 -13.04 3.97 19.58
N GLU A 303 -13.03 3.58 20.86
CA GLU A 303 -13.28 2.19 21.31
C GLU A 303 -14.65 1.65 20.89
N ASP A 304 -15.67 2.53 20.81
CA ASP A 304 -17.01 2.17 20.33
C ASP A 304 -17.11 2.08 18.79
N GLY A 305 -15.98 2.24 18.09
CA GLY A 305 -15.89 2.19 16.64
C GLY A 305 -16.08 0.78 16.08
N ALA A 306 -16.37 0.69 14.78
CA ALA A 306 -16.52 -0.58 14.08
C ALA A 306 -15.18 -1.12 13.54
N TRP A 307 -14.09 -0.92 14.27
CA TRP A 307 -12.77 -1.42 13.89
C TRP A 307 -12.61 -2.88 14.31
N PRO A 308 -11.78 -3.68 13.60
CA PRO A 308 -11.37 -4.98 14.10
C PRO A 308 -10.57 -4.82 15.39
N SER A 309 -10.76 -5.73 16.36
CA SER A 309 -10.13 -5.64 17.68
C SER A 309 -8.61 -5.48 17.65
N VAL A 310 -7.93 -6.03 16.63
CA VAL A 310 -6.49 -5.89 16.45
C VAL A 310 -6.05 -4.45 16.16
N ILE A 311 -6.91 -3.64 15.53
CA ILE A 311 -6.68 -2.21 15.34
C ILE A 311 -6.89 -1.46 16.65
N ASP A 312 -7.90 -1.85 17.44
CA ASP A 312 -8.11 -1.28 18.77
C ASP A 312 -6.91 -1.56 19.70
N ASP A 313 -6.43 -2.80 19.72
CA ASP A 313 -5.22 -3.22 20.44
C ASP A 313 -3.98 -2.45 19.96
N PHE A 314 -3.88 -2.18 18.65
CA PHE A 314 -2.78 -1.40 18.09
C PHE A 314 -2.83 0.07 18.52
N VAL A 315 -4.01 0.70 18.52
CA VAL A 315 -4.15 2.09 18.99
C VAL A 315 -3.83 2.21 20.47
N ALA A 316 -4.26 1.26 21.30
CA ALA A 316 -3.88 1.21 22.70
C ALA A 316 -2.35 1.09 22.86
N TRP A 317 -1.72 0.18 22.11
CA TRP A 317 -0.26 0.02 22.10
C TRP A 317 0.45 1.30 21.65
N CYS A 318 -0.03 1.97 20.59
CA CYS A 318 0.50 3.25 20.12
C CYS A 318 0.50 4.33 21.22
N LYS A 319 -0.62 4.47 21.95
CA LYS A 319 -0.74 5.45 23.04
C LYS A 319 0.23 5.18 24.19
N ASP A 320 0.42 3.91 24.55
CA ASP A 320 1.42 3.50 25.55
C ASP A 320 2.86 3.85 25.13
N HIS A 321 3.11 3.92 23.82
CA HIS A 321 4.39 4.30 23.22
C HIS A 321 4.47 5.78 22.83
N GLY A 322 3.55 6.62 23.32
CA GLY A 322 3.58 8.07 23.13
C GLY A 322 3.03 8.59 21.81
N VAL A 323 2.54 7.72 20.93
CA VAL A 323 1.87 8.11 19.68
C VAL A 323 0.49 8.69 20.00
N GLY A 324 0.15 9.81 19.38
CA GLY A 324 -1.16 10.46 19.56
C GLY A 324 -1.21 11.51 20.67
N LYS A 325 -0.10 11.78 21.37
CA LYS A 325 -0.01 12.92 22.31
C LYS A 325 0.28 14.20 21.53
N ALA A 326 -0.44 15.28 21.84
CA ALA A 326 -0.15 16.59 21.28
C ALA A 326 1.23 17.08 21.77
N GLU A 327 1.95 17.84 20.94
CA GLU A 327 3.31 18.35 21.22
C GLU A 327 3.45 19.13 22.55
N GLY A 328 2.33 19.54 23.19
CA GLY A 328 2.32 20.25 24.47
C GLY A 328 2.33 19.40 25.75
N ASP A 329 2.14 18.08 25.66
CA ASP A 329 2.11 17.18 26.85
C ASP A 329 3.45 16.47 27.10
N MET A 330 4.50 16.78 26.32
CA MET A 330 5.86 16.24 26.48
C MET A 330 6.78 17.08 27.38
N GLU A 331 6.25 18.09 28.07
CA GLU A 331 6.89 18.69 29.24
C GLU A 331 6.05 18.33 30.46
N LEU A 332 6.65 17.59 31.42
CA LEU A 332 6.31 17.44 32.84
C LEU A 332 6.60 16.01 33.31
N ASP A 333 7.87 15.59 33.23
CA ASP A 333 8.46 14.78 34.29
C ASP A 333 9.97 15.06 34.30
N SER A 334 10.38 15.97 35.17
CA SER A 334 11.77 16.24 35.53
C SER A 334 11.88 16.35 37.04
#